data_AF-A0A850MU89-F1
#
_entry.id   AF-A0A850MU89-F1
#
_cell.length_a   1.000
_cell.length_b   1.000
_cell.length_c   1.000
_cell.angle_alpha   90.00
_cell.angle_beta   90.00
_cell.angle_gamma   90.00
#
_symmetry.space_group_name_H-M   'P 1'
#
loop_
_entity.id
_entity.type
_entity.pdbx_description
1 polymer ?
#
loop_
_entity_poly.entity_id
_entity_poly.type
_entity_poly.pdbx_seq_one_letter_code
_entity_poly.pdbx_strand_id
1 'polypeptide(L)'
;MPRRRAKIEKIVHALGKHELAYWRSQVAYLRDWSTFSKFFLALDMCDGAARLVKLSSSNIKQIGLDRIEDLKNGYQISGRKGLIILILEYPPESLERSETARKTIRKLKLDPVSVLPVFTDTKKEKTFITLQVPIGKRFEYRSIPIERKEVEESILTTLYEIKGGIEDLDEKSAPNIREVVWKYAGRAPLTNKFFEDMHDSIKALEEIAGKEFRDYIKKRRFAVQLMTRLMITYMIQKKGWLEKDRHYLDEYLYKKPDGQYYDKLRELFFQILNKPPEKRDRNRECPNTPYLNGGLFKETKLDREGPRKIDDEVSYGKLVDGFLSKYRYLTGEHNPDFTSVTIDPEVIGLVYENYINVTERKQKGAFYTKKYVVQFMCRLALKSYLEQFLSPQKAL
;
A
#
# COMPACT_ATOMS: atom_id res chain seq x y z
N MET A 1 9.31 28.05 -0.44
CA MET A 1 8.14 27.22 -0.85
C MET A 1 8.19 26.80 -2.33
N PRO A 2 8.45 27.66 -3.36
CA PRO A 2 8.46 27.21 -4.78
C PRO A 2 9.79 26.55 -5.21
N ARG A 3 10.93 27.10 -4.77
CA ARG A 3 12.27 26.57 -5.08
C ARG A 3 12.60 25.24 -4.39
N ARG A 4 11.89 24.86 -3.32
CA ARG A 4 11.99 23.54 -2.65
C ARG A 4 11.18 22.46 -3.37
N ARG A 5 9.98 22.77 -3.90
CA ARG A 5 9.21 21.85 -4.76
C ARG A 5 9.94 21.49 -6.04
N ALA A 6 10.55 22.46 -6.72
CA ALA A 6 11.36 22.20 -7.93
C ALA A 6 12.66 21.43 -7.65
N LYS A 7 13.23 21.54 -6.44
CA LYS A 7 14.40 20.77 -6.00
C LYS A 7 14.01 19.36 -5.54
N ILE A 8 12.85 19.19 -4.92
CA ILE A 8 12.26 17.89 -4.54
C ILE A 8 11.75 17.15 -5.77
N GLU A 9 11.13 17.81 -6.76
CA GLU A 9 10.76 17.19 -8.04
C GLU A 9 12.01 16.82 -8.84
N LYS A 10 13.06 17.65 -8.85
CA LYS A 10 14.35 17.28 -9.43
C LYS A 10 15.07 16.16 -8.65
N ILE A 11 14.92 16.08 -7.34
CA ILE A 11 15.48 15.02 -6.51
C ILE A 11 14.67 13.73 -6.69
N VAL A 12 13.34 13.75 -6.66
CA VAL A 12 12.45 12.60 -6.95
C VAL A 12 12.63 12.09 -8.38
N HIS A 13 12.91 12.97 -9.34
CA HIS A 13 13.21 12.61 -10.72
C HIS A 13 14.68 12.16 -10.93
N ALA A 14 15.62 12.63 -10.11
CA ALA A 14 17.03 12.20 -10.12
C ALA A 14 17.34 11.00 -9.20
N LEU A 15 16.43 10.67 -8.29
CA LEU A 15 16.41 9.45 -7.44
C LEU A 15 16.11 8.19 -8.27
N GLY A 16 15.92 8.34 -9.58
CA GLY A 16 15.74 7.29 -10.55
C GLY A 16 16.89 6.26 -10.51
N LYS A 17 16.50 5.03 -10.18
CA LYS A 17 17.24 3.77 -10.34
C LYS A 17 18.51 3.56 -9.50
N HIS A 18 19.39 4.54 -9.30
CA HIS A 18 20.67 4.30 -8.62
C HIS A 18 20.55 4.17 -7.09
N GLU A 19 19.77 5.03 -6.44
CA GLU A 19 19.49 4.85 -5.00
C GLU A 19 18.52 3.70 -4.77
N LEU A 20 17.50 3.48 -5.59
CA LEU A 20 16.62 2.31 -5.49
C LEU A 20 17.36 0.97 -5.70
N ALA A 21 18.33 0.92 -6.62
CA ALA A 21 19.22 -0.23 -6.78
C ALA A 21 20.17 -0.38 -5.58
N TYR A 22 20.70 0.73 -5.05
CA TYR A 22 21.45 0.75 -3.80
C TYR A 22 20.58 0.22 -2.65
N TRP A 23 19.34 0.66 -2.50
CA TRP A 23 18.38 0.20 -1.48
C TRP A 23 17.99 -1.25 -1.65
N ARG A 24 17.69 -1.71 -2.87
CA ARG A 24 17.48 -3.14 -3.16
C ARG A 24 18.71 -3.96 -2.80
N SER A 25 19.92 -3.44 -3.03
CA SER A 25 21.16 -4.08 -2.61
C SER A 25 21.33 -4.07 -1.08
N GLN A 26 21.01 -2.98 -0.37
CA GLN A 26 21.05 -2.86 1.09
C GLN A 26 19.98 -3.74 1.79
N VAL A 27 18.80 -3.86 1.19
CA VAL A 27 17.72 -4.76 1.62
C VAL A 27 18.13 -6.22 1.44
N ALA A 28 18.87 -6.56 0.38
CA ALA A 28 19.46 -7.89 0.21
C ALA A 28 20.48 -8.26 1.31
N TYR A 29 21.04 -7.26 2.01
CA TYR A 29 21.90 -7.47 3.18
C TYR A 29 21.12 -7.76 4.48
N LEU A 30 19.78 -7.72 4.52
CA LEU A 30 18.92 -7.94 5.71
C LEU A 30 18.89 -9.39 6.24
N ARG A 31 20.03 -10.08 6.22
CA ARG A 31 20.17 -11.48 6.63
C ARG A 31 20.33 -11.66 8.15
N ASP A 32 20.74 -10.63 8.91
CA ASP A 32 20.96 -10.74 10.37
C ASP A 32 20.45 -9.54 11.21
N TRP A 33 20.51 -9.66 12.54
CA TRP A 33 20.10 -8.61 13.50
C TRP A 33 20.96 -7.34 13.46
N SER A 34 22.24 -7.44 13.07
CA SER A 34 23.08 -6.26 12.79
C SER A 34 22.53 -5.45 11.63
N THR A 35 21.64 -6.04 10.83
CA THR A 35 21.08 -5.40 9.64
C THR A 35 19.78 -4.65 9.90
N PHE A 36 19.10 -4.84 11.03
CA PHE A 36 17.92 -4.02 11.35
C PHE A 36 18.31 -2.61 11.83
N SER A 37 19.38 -2.51 12.62
CA SER A 37 20.01 -1.21 12.85
C SER A 37 20.52 -0.64 11.54
N LYS A 38 21.15 -1.44 10.64
CA LYS A 38 21.52 -0.96 9.30
C LYS A 38 20.30 -0.52 8.48
N PHE A 39 19.13 -1.16 8.57
CA PHE A 39 17.91 -0.72 7.88
C PHE A 39 17.51 0.69 8.32
N PHE A 40 17.43 0.92 9.64
CA PHE A 40 17.08 2.23 10.17
C PHE A 40 18.21 3.27 10.08
N LEU A 41 19.48 2.86 10.17
CA LEU A 41 20.67 3.67 9.90
C LEU A 41 20.73 4.07 8.42
N ALA A 42 20.38 3.17 7.52
CA ALA A 42 20.40 3.43 6.10
C ALA A 42 19.21 4.33 5.71
N LEU A 43 18.04 4.14 6.35
CA LEU A 43 16.98 5.15 6.34
C LEU A 43 17.37 6.43 7.12
N ASP A 44 18.54 6.47 7.75
CA ASP A 44 19.10 7.59 8.51
C ASP A 44 18.12 8.15 9.57
N MET A 45 17.32 7.23 10.15
CA MET A 45 16.44 7.44 11.30
C MET A 45 17.19 7.28 12.64
N CYS A 46 18.43 6.78 12.58
CA CYS A 46 19.31 6.51 13.69
C CYS A 46 20.59 7.33 13.60
N ASP A 47 21.20 7.64 14.74
CA ASP A 47 22.53 8.25 14.76
C ASP A 47 23.57 7.27 14.22
N GLY A 48 24.64 7.75 13.58
CA GLY A 48 25.66 6.91 12.95
C GLY A 48 26.35 5.89 13.87
N ALA A 49 26.19 6.03 15.19
CA ALA A 49 26.68 5.11 16.22
C ALA A 49 25.58 4.23 16.85
N ALA A 50 24.37 4.20 16.29
CA ALA A 50 23.23 3.50 16.87
C ALA A 50 23.47 1.99 16.96
N ARG A 51 23.42 1.47 18.19
CA ARG A 51 23.58 0.04 18.50
C ARG A 51 22.25 -0.56 18.90
N LEU A 52 22.02 -1.79 18.45
CA LEU A 52 20.92 -2.60 18.94
C LEU A 52 21.25 -3.06 20.37
N VAL A 53 20.48 -2.59 21.35
CA VAL A 53 20.69 -2.92 22.77
C VAL A 53 19.58 -3.84 23.24
N LYS A 54 19.93 -5.01 23.79
CA LYS A 54 18.95 -5.93 24.39
C LYS A 54 18.41 -5.32 25.69
N LEU A 55 17.10 -5.34 25.85
CA LEU A 55 16.46 -4.86 27.06
C LEU A 55 16.74 -5.82 28.23
N SER A 56 17.14 -5.26 29.36
CA SER A 56 17.29 -6.01 30.61
C SER A 56 15.92 -6.40 31.18
N SER A 57 15.89 -7.41 32.06
CA SER A 57 14.67 -7.79 32.79
C SER A 57 14.08 -6.64 33.62
N SER A 58 14.93 -5.72 34.10
CA SER A 58 14.48 -4.51 34.80
C SER A 58 13.76 -3.55 33.84
N ASN A 59 14.35 -3.29 32.67
CA ASN A 59 13.77 -2.41 31.65
C ASN A 59 12.42 -2.94 31.16
N ILE A 60 12.32 -4.25 30.90
CA ILE A 60 11.07 -4.93 30.47
C ILE A 60 9.93 -4.70 31.49
N LYS A 61 10.21 -4.81 32.79
CA LYS A 61 9.24 -4.53 33.85
C LYS A 61 8.84 -3.05 33.92
N GLN A 62 9.81 -2.14 33.80
CA GLN A 62 9.54 -0.69 33.85
C GLN A 62 8.59 -0.26 32.73
N ILE A 63 8.78 -0.77 31.52
CA ILE A 63 7.97 -0.44 30.36
C ILE A 63 6.70 -1.30 30.22
N GLY A 64 6.42 -2.18 31.19
CA GLY A 64 5.17 -2.98 31.27
C GLY A 64 5.08 -4.18 30.33
N LEU A 65 6.20 -4.58 29.72
CA LEU A 65 6.28 -5.74 28.82
C LEU A 65 6.38 -7.07 29.58
N ASP A 66 6.66 -7.05 30.88
CA ASP A 66 6.70 -8.25 31.76
C ASP A 66 5.37 -9.00 31.83
N ARG A 67 4.27 -8.31 31.50
CA ARG A 67 2.89 -8.86 31.49
C ARG A 67 2.52 -9.52 30.16
N ILE A 68 3.49 -9.77 29.28
CA ILE A 68 3.27 -10.34 27.95
C ILE A 68 3.93 -11.70 27.91
N GLU A 69 3.12 -12.76 28.05
CA GLU A 69 3.58 -14.14 28.17
C GLU A 69 4.37 -14.62 26.95
N ASP A 70 3.97 -14.19 25.75
CA ASP A 70 4.60 -14.64 24.50
C ASP A 70 5.85 -13.85 24.09
N LEU A 71 6.20 -12.77 24.79
CA LEU A 71 7.36 -11.96 24.40
C LEU A 71 8.65 -12.74 24.71
N LYS A 72 9.45 -13.04 23.68
CA LYS A 72 10.73 -13.77 23.84
C LYS A 72 11.89 -12.84 24.12
N ASN A 73 12.04 -11.79 23.31
CA ASN A 73 13.12 -10.81 23.46
C ASN A 73 12.61 -9.40 23.13
N GLY A 74 13.22 -8.41 23.79
CA GLY A 74 13.04 -7.00 23.47
C GLY A 74 14.38 -6.30 23.26
N TYR A 75 14.44 -5.43 22.27
CA TYR A 75 15.62 -4.63 21.96
C TYR A 75 15.23 -3.18 21.71
N GLN A 76 16.17 -2.27 21.92
CA GLN A 76 15.99 -0.86 21.61
C GLN A 76 17.11 -0.36 20.71
N ILE A 77 16.77 0.60 19.86
CA ILE A 77 17.71 1.41 19.10
C ILE A 77 17.38 2.87 19.37
N SER A 78 18.38 3.65 19.76
CA SER A 78 18.25 5.11 19.86
C SER A 78 18.20 5.70 18.45
N GLY A 79 17.08 6.34 18.14
CA GLY A 79 16.86 7.12 16.93
C GLY A 79 17.22 8.59 17.15
N ARG A 80 17.26 9.35 16.04
CA ARG A 80 17.47 10.79 16.07
C ARG A 80 16.36 11.51 16.86
N LYS A 81 16.72 12.62 17.51
CA LYS A 81 15.78 13.55 18.18
C LYS A 81 14.83 12.87 19.19
N GLY A 82 15.34 11.89 19.92
CA GLY A 82 14.59 11.21 20.99
C GLY A 82 13.61 10.12 20.52
N LEU A 83 13.63 9.76 19.23
CA LEU A 83 12.91 8.58 18.74
C LEU A 83 13.53 7.31 19.33
N ILE A 84 12.71 6.40 19.84
CA ILE A 84 13.13 5.09 20.33
C ILE A 84 12.51 4.03 19.44
N ILE A 85 13.33 3.27 18.74
CA ILE A 85 12.85 2.13 17.96
C ILE A 85 12.88 0.90 18.87
N LEU A 86 11.71 0.37 19.18
CA LEU A 86 11.56 -0.76 20.10
C LEU A 86 11.25 -2.02 19.31
N ILE A 87 12.17 -2.97 19.28
CA ILE A 87 12.00 -4.22 18.56
C ILE A 87 11.61 -5.35 19.50
N LEU A 88 10.49 -6.01 19.21
CA LEU A 88 9.87 -7.04 20.05
C LEU A 88 9.78 -8.36 19.26
N GLU A 89 10.40 -9.40 19.79
CA GLU A 89 10.43 -10.75 19.21
C GLU A 89 9.39 -11.67 19.84
N TYR A 90 8.59 -12.32 19.00
CA TYR A 90 7.57 -13.31 19.40
C TYR A 90 7.80 -14.64 18.69
N PRO A 91 7.30 -15.77 19.22
CA PRO A 91 7.22 -17.01 18.47
C PRO A 91 6.37 -16.83 17.20
N PRO A 92 6.67 -17.53 16.10
CA PRO A 92 5.93 -17.42 14.83
C PRO A 92 4.44 -17.69 14.97
N GLU A 93 4.07 -18.62 15.86
CA GLU A 93 2.70 -19.00 16.20
C GLU A 93 1.95 -17.92 17.00
N SER A 94 2.65 -17.17 17.85
CA SER A 94 2.06 -16.10 18.67
C SER A 94 2.05 -14.75 17.96
N LEU A 95 2.80 -14.60 16.86
CA LEU A 95 2.83 -13.37 16.07
C LEU A 95 1.72 -13.33 15.02
N GLU A 96 0.49 -13.18 15.49
CA GLU A 96 -0.57 -12.67 14.64
C GLU A 96 -0.36 -11.17 14.42
N ARG A 97 -0.30 -10.74 13.14
CA ARG A 97 0.16 -9.40 12.69
C ARG A 97 -0.45 -8.20 13.44
N SER A 98 -1.59 -8.39 14.08
CA SER A 98 -2.48 -7.32 14.48
C SER A 98 -2.82 -7.43 15.97
N GLU A 99 -3.32 -8.57 16.41
CA GLU A 99 -3.82 -8.71 17.78
C GLU A 99 -2.72 -8.68 18.84
N THR A 100 -1.61 -9.37 18.58
CA THR A 100 -0.43 -9.41 19.47
C THR A 100 0.18 -8.02 19.64
N ALA A 101 0.30 -7.27 18.54
CA ALA A 101 0.80 -5.89 18.57
C ALA A 101 -0.07 -4.98 19.41
N ARG A 102 -1.41 -5.07 19.28
CA ARG A 102 -2.35 -4.28 20.07
C ARG A 102 -2.31 -4.62 21.56
N LYS A 103 -2.32 -5.91 21.90
CA LYS A 103 -2.21 -6.39 23.30
C LYS A 103 -0.93 -5.84 23.94
N THR A 104 0.16 -5.86 23.19
CA THR A 104 1.47 -5.38 23.63
C THR A 104 1.49 -3.88 23.82
N ILE A 105 1.05 -3.12 22.82
CA ILE A 105 1.05 -1.66 22.85
C ILE A 105 0.14 -1.11 23.94
N ARG A 106 -1.02 -1.72 24.20
CA ARG A 106 -1.90 -1.32 25.31
C ARG A 106 -1.26 -1.48 26.69
N LYS A 107 -0.31 -2.40 26.83
CA LYS A 107 0.40 -2.69 28.07
C LYS A 107 1.69 -1.88 28.22
N LEU A 108 2.21 -1.33 27.12
CA LEU A 108 3.41 -0.50 27.09
C LEU A 108 3.19 0.79 27.90
N LYS A 109 3.98 0.97 28.95
CA LYS A 109 4.01 2.17 29.81
C LYS A 109 5.05 3.19 29.31
N LEU A 110 5.10 3.40 28.00
CA LEU A 110 5.95 4.41 27.38
C LEU A 110 5.07 5.50 26.79
N ASP A 111 5.59 6.71 26.68
CA ASP A 111 4.90 7.75 25.92
C ASP A 111 4.81 7.29 24.45
N PRO A 112 3.60 7.04 23.91
CA PRO A 112 3.47 6.52 22.56
C PRO A 112 3.90 7.52 21.48
N VAL A 113 4.26 8.78 21.81
CA VAL A 113 4.83 9.72 20.82
C VAL A 113 6.19 9.25 20.33
N SER A 114 7.04 8.78 21.26
CA SER A 114 8.49 8.72 21.04
C SER A 114 8.96 7.32 20.70
N VAL A 115 8.05 6.35 20.61
CA VAL A 115 8.37 4.95 20.38
C VAL A 115 7.85 4.51 19.03
N LEU A 116 8.71 3.86 18.25
CA LEU A 116 8.36 3.15 17.02
C LEU A 116 8.46 1.63 17.28
N PRO A 117 7.36 0.95 17.63
CA PRO A 117 7.33 -0.49 17.81
C PRO A 117 7.57 -1.24 16.49
N VAL A 118 8.49 -2.19 16.52
CA VAL A 118 8.76 -3.14 15.47
C VAL A 118 8.52 -4.53 16.03
N PHE A 119 7.63 -5.28 15.40
CA PHE A 119 7.30 -6.64 15.80
C PHE A 119 7.88 -7.61 14.79
N THR A 120 8.52 -8.67 15.29
CA THR A 120 9.04 -9.73 14.43
C THR A 120 8.87 -11.09 15.07
N ASP A 121 8.80 -12.13 14.25
CA ASP A 121 8.85 -13.50 14.77
C ASP A 121 10.30 -13.94 15.00
N THR A 122 10.52 -14.99 15.81
CA THR A 122 11.86 -15.49 16.13
C THR A 122 12.59 -16.06 14.91
N LYS A 123 11.83 -16.58 13.92
CA LYS A 123 12.35 -16.98 12.60
C LYS A 123 12.67 -15.78 11.70
N LYS A 124 12.12 -14.61 12.04
CA LYS A 124 12.25 -13.33 11.37
C LYS A 124 11.74 -13.33 9.93
N GLU A 125 10.77 -14.18 9.64
CA GLU A 125 10.10 -14.25 8.36
C GLU A 125 8.99 -13.19 8.27
N LYS A 126 8.38 -12.85 9.41
CA LYS A 126 7.35 -11.83 9.51
C LYS A 126 7.86 -10.69 10.36
N THR A 127 8.01 -9.52 9.75
CA THR A 127 8.32 -8.28 10.47
C THR A 127 7.31 -7.20 10.08
N PHE A 128 6.90 -6.37 11.04
CA PHE A 128 6.07 -5.20 10.75
C PHE A 128 6.31 -4.08 11.77
N ILE A 129 6.23 -2.85 11.30
CA ILE A 129 6.28 -1.65 12.14
C ILE A 129 4.84 -1.29 12.51
N THR A 130 4.57 -1.07 13.79
CA THR A 130 3.25 -0.57 14.21
C THR A 130 3.32 0.91 14.54
N LEU A 131 2.53 1.70 13.84
CA LEU A 131 2.34 3.12 14.08
C LEU A 131 1.11 3.32 14.94
N GLN A 132 1.26 4.14 15.98
CA GLN A 132 0.15 4.56 16.84
C GLN A 132 -0.32 5.92 16.39
N VAL A 133 -1.60 6.01 16.08
CA VAL A 133 -2.19 7.16 15.43
C VAL A 133 -3.32 7.71 16.31
N PRO A 134 -3.16 8.90 16.92
CA PRO A 134 -4.21 9.49 17.74
C PRO A 134 -5.35 10.01 16.86
N ILE A 135 -6.58 9.62 17.19
CA ILE A 135 -7.82 10.15 16.60
C ILE A 135 -8.70 10.62 17.75
N GLY A 136 -8.67 11.93 18.00
CA GLY A 136 -9.33 12.53 19.16
C GLY A 136 -8.79 11.95 20.47
N LYS A 137 -9.66 11.27 21.25
CA LYS A 137 -9.30 10.63 22.52
C LYS A 137 -8.88 9.15 22.39
N ARG A 138 -8.84 8.59 21.17
CA ARG A 138 -8.53 7.17 20.93
C ARG A 138 -7.27 7.03 20.08
N PHE A 139 -6.70 5.83 20.06
CA PHE A 139 -5.62 5.46 19.15
C PHE A 139 -6.12 4.44 18.12
N GLU A 140 -5.82 4.71 16.85
CA GLU A 140 -5.76 3.70 15.79
C GLU A 140 -4.36 3.11 15.73
N TYR A 141 -4.27 1.79 15.55
CA TYR A 141 -3.00 1.10 15.37
C TYR A 141 -2.88 0.66 13.92
N ARG A 142 -1.69 0.87 13.34
CA ARG A 142 -1.46 0.60 11.92
C ARG A 142 -0.18 -0.16 11.74
N SER A 143 -0.23 -1.28 11.04
CA SER A 143 0.95 -2.10 10.79
C SER A 143 1.44 -1.90 9.36
N ILE A 144 2.72 -1.58 9.22
CA ILE A 144 3.46 -1.57 7.97
C ILE A 144 4.24 -2.89 7.91
N PRO A 145 3.82 -3.87 7.09
CA PRO A 145 4.61 -5.09 6.92
C PRO A 145 5.94 -4.77 6.26
N ILE A 146 7.00 -5.43 6.71
CA ILE A 146 8.33 -5.43 6.10
C ILE A 146 8.59 -6.88 5.68
N GLU A 147 8.40 -7.16 4.39
CA GLU A 147 8.75 -8.47 3.83
C GLU A 147 10.26 -8.48 3.55
N ARG A 148 11.03 -9.31 4.30
CA ARG A 148 12.50 -9.34 4.19
C ARG A 148 13.03 -9.67 2.80
N LYS A 149 12.25 -10.43 2.01
CA LYS A 149 12.64 -10.86 0.66
C LYS A 149 12.31 -9.81 -0.41
N GLU A 150 11.39 -8.89 -0.12
CA GLU A 150 10.81 -7.97 -1.10
C GLU A 150 10.29 -6.73 -0.35
N VAL A 151 11.14 -5.72 -0.16
CA VAL A 151 10.69 -4.45 0.42
C VAL A 151 10.06 -3.61 -0.68
N GLU A 152 8.77 -3.36 -0.58
CA GLU A 152 8.04 -2.51 -1.53
C GLU A 152 8.56 -1.06 -1.49
N GLU A 153 8.68 -0.44 -2.67
CA GLU A 153 9.14 0.95 -2.83
C GLU A 153 8.30 1.95 -2.03
N SER A 154 6.98 1.75 -2.00
CA SER A 154 6.04 2.56 -1.23
C SER A 154 6.30 2.52 0.29
N ILE A 155 6.86 1.43 0.82
CA ILE A 155 7.32 1.35 2.23
C ILE A 155 8.52 2.26 2.41
N LEU A 156 9.52 2.18 1.52
CA LEU A 156 10.70 3.02 1.56
C LEU A 156 10.31 4.49 1.46
N THR A 157 9.48 4.86 0.49
CA THR A 157 8.98 6.24 0.33
C THR A 157 8.26 6.73 1.59
N THR A 158 7.38 5.92 2.19
CA THR A 158 6.71 6.30 3.44
C THR A 158 7.73 6.55 4.56
N LEU A 159 8.71 5.67 4.72
CA LEU A 159 9.74 5.78 5.76
C LEU A 159 10.66 6.98 5.51
N TYR A 160 10.99 7.28 4.26
CA TYR A 160 11.75 8.46 3.85
C TYR A 160 11.01 9.76 4.13
N GLU A 161 9.72 9.82 3.84
CA GLU A 161 8.90 11.00 4.14
C GLU A 161 8.77 11.22 5.64
N ILE A 162 8.58 10.14 6.42
CA ILE A 162 8.63 10.19 7.89
C ILE A 162 9.99 10.71 8.35
N LYS A 163 11.09 10.18 7.81
CA LYS A 163 12.46 10.61 8.13
C LYS A 163 12.65 12.10 7.87
N GLY A 164 12.35 12.58 6.66
CA GLY A 164 12.47 14.00 6.32
C GLY A 164 11.61 14.89 7.21
N GLY A 165 10.40 14.45 7.55
CA GLY A 165 9.56 15.17 8.51
C GLY A 165 10.17 15.23 9.91
N ILE A 166 10.84 14.17 10.38
CA ILE A 166 11.56 14.16 11.67
C ILE A 166 12.79 15.07 11.62
N GLU A 167 13.52 15.11 10.50
CA GLU A 167 14.66 16.01 10.29
C GLU A 167 14.29 17.50 10.35
N ASP A 168 13.06 17.85 9.99
CA ASP A 168 12.55 19.22 10.06
C ASP A 168 12.09 19.66 11.47
N LEU A 169 12.06 18.76 12.47
CA LEU A 169 11.63 19.08 13.84
C LEU A 169 12.72 19.75 14.68
N ASP A 170 12.39 20.72 15.52
CA ASP A 170 13.37 21.26 16.48
C ASP A 170 13.73 20.22 17.57
N GLU A 171 14.92 20.32 18.19
CA GLU A 171 15.44 19.34 19.16
C GLU A 171 14.54 19.13 20.40
N LYS A 172 13.64 20.08 20.70
CA LYS A 172 12.72 20.02 21.85
C LYS A 172 11.35 19.43 21.52
N SER A 173 11.15 18.91 20.30
CA SER A 173 9.82 18.67 19.73
C SER A 173 9.40 17.19 19.66
N ALA A 174 9.60 16.42 20.73
CA ALA A 174 9.00 15.08 20.85
C ALA A 174 7.52 15.06 20.39
N PRO A 175 6.61 15.95 20.85
CA PRO A 175 5.20 15.99 20.40
C PRO A 175 4.97 16.07 18.88
N ASN A 176 5.94 16.51 18.08
CA ASN A 176 5.77 16.70 16.64
C ASN A 176 6.08 15.44 15.81
N ILE A 177 6.76 14.43 16.38
CA ILE A 177 6.99 13.15 15.68
C ILE A 177 5.64 12.48 15.36
N ARG A 178 4.65 12.62 16.25
CA ARG A 178 3.27 12.16 16.02
C ARG A 178 2.65 12.79 14.78
N GLU A 179 2.77 14.10 14.62
CA GLU A 179 2.20 14.82 13.48
C GLU A 179 2.88 14.43 12.18
N VAL A 180 4.20 14.25 12.21
CA VAL A 180 4.97 13.76 11.06
C VAL A 180 4.52 12.37 10.65
N VAL A 181 4.43 11.43 11.61
CA VAL A 181 3.96 10.07 11.34
C VAL A 181 2.51 10.07 10.84
N TRP A 182 1.62 10.89 11.41
CA TRP A 182 0.25 11.04 10.92
C TRP A 182 0.20 11.60 9.50
N LYS A 183 1.01 12.62 9.20
CA LYS A 183 1.04 13.27 7.89
C LYS A 183 1.43 12.30 6.77
N TYR A 184 2.38 11.41 7.02
CA TYR A 184 2.94 10.54 5.98
C TYR A 184 2.45 9.09 6.02
N ALA A 185 1.99 8.59 7.18
CA ALA A 185 1.43 7.24 7.33
C ALA A 185 -0.08 7.21 7.66
N GLY A 186 -0.72 8.38 7.76
CA GLY A 186 -2.17 8.49 7.90
C GLY A 186 -2.91 8.09 6.64
N ARG A 187 -4.10 7.47 6.80
CA ARG A 187 -4.91 6.95 5.67
C ARG A 187 -5.50 8.11 4.90
N ALA A 188 -6.06 9.10 5.60
CA ALA A 188 -6.66 10.27 4.95
C ALA A 188 -5.63 11.06 4.12
N PRO A 189 -4.44 11.42 4.63
CA PRO A 189 -3.39 12.03 3.80
C PRO A 189 -2.96 11.16 2.60
N LEU A 190 -2.74 9.86 2.80
CA LEU A 190 -2.37 8.94 1.72
C LEU A 190 -3.47 8.87 0.65
N THR A 191 -4.73 8.74 1.08
CA THR A 191 -5.89 8.66 0.20
C THR A 191 -6.07 9.96 -0.58
N ASN A 192 -5.90 11.13 0.06
CA ASN A 192 -5.97 12.42 -0.62
C ASN A 192 -4.86 12.58 -1.64
N LYS A 193 -3.61 12.30 -1.26
CA LYS A 193 -2.45 12.32 -2.17
C LYS A 193 -2.62 11.33 -3.33
N PHE A 194 -3.18 10.15 -3.05
CA PHE A 194 -3.55 9.18 -4.06
C PHE A 194 -4.54 9.75 -5.08
N PHE A 195 -5.59 10.43 -4.61
CA PHE A 195 -6.56 11.07 -5.51
C PHE A 195 -5.94 12.20 -6.35
N GLU A 196 -5.03 12.98 -5.76
CA GLU A 196 -4.28 14.03 -6.45
C GLU A 196 -3.38 13.46 -7.56
N ASP A 197 -2.49 12.51 -7.22
CA ASP A 197 -1.56 11.91 -8.18
C ASP A 197 -2.31 11.13 -9.28
N MET A 198 -3.46 10.52 -8.95
CA MET A 198 -4.33 9.86 -9.92
C MET A 198 -4.99 10.88 -10.87
N HIS A 199 -5.43 12.02 -10.36
CA HIS A 199 -6.03 13.08 -11.18
C HIS A 199 -5.01 13.62 -12.18
N ASP A 200 -3.76 13.81 -11.75
CA ASP A 200 -2.67 14.25 -12.63
C ASP A 200 -2.30 13.17 -13.65
N SER A 201 -2.32 11.89 -13.26
CA SER A 201 -2.15 10.76 -14.18
C SER A 201 -3.26 10.69 -15.23
N ILE A 202 -4.51 10.97 -14.85
CA ILE A 202 -5.65 11.03 -15.77
C ILE A 202 -5.51 12.22 -16.73
N LYS A 203 -5.08 13.40 -16.25
CA LYS A 203 -4.79 14.53 -17.14
C LYS A 203 -3.69 14.21 -18.16
N ALA A 204 -2.62 13.55 -17.72
CA ALA A 204 -1.57 13.12 -18.63
C ALA A 204 -2.13 12.17 -19.72
N LEU A 205 -3.00 11.23 -19.34
CA LEU A 205 -3.71 10.38 -20.31
C LEU A 205 -4.64 11.17 -21.24
N GLU A 206 -5.35 12.18 -20.73
CA GLU A 206 -6.19 13.07 -21.54
C GLU A 206 -5.36 13.86 -22.57
N GLU A 207 -4.17 14.33 -22.21
CA GLU A 207 -3.27 15.04 -23.13
C GLU A 207 -2.79 14.13 -24.26
N ILE A 208 -2.39 12.89 -23.93
CA ILE A 208 -1.94 11.91 -24.93
C ILE A 208 -3.08 11.51 -25.86
N ALA A 209 -4.26 11.24 -25.30
CA ALA A 209 -5.44 10.85 -26.08
C ALA A 209 -6.04 12.02 -26.88
N GLY A 210 -5.68 13.27 -26.58
CA GLY A 210 -6.29 14.48 -27.13
C GLY A 210 -6.12 14.68 -28.63
N LYS A 211 -5.18 13.99 -29.28
CA LYS A 211 -5.03 14.04 -30.74
C LYS A 211 -6.12 13.26 -31.49
N GLU A 212 -6.74 12.29 -30.83
CA GLU A 212 -7.63 11.30 -31.45
C GLU A 212 -9.09 11.55 -31.09
N PHE A 213 -9.34 12.11 -29.90
CA PHE A 213 -10.67 12.51 -29.46
C PHE A 213 -10.92 14.00 -29.65
N ARG A 214 -11.85 14.35 -30.53
CA ARG A 214 -12.36 15.74 -30.68
C ARG A 214 -13.27 16.17 -29.51
N ASP A 215 -13.95 15.22 -28.89
CA ASP A 215 -14.88 15.45 -27.77
C ASP A 215 -14.18 15.27 -26.43
N TYR A 216 -14.14 16.34 -25.62
CA TYR A 216 -13.58 16.34 -24.27
C TYR A 216 -14.19 15.24 -23.37
N ILE A 217 -15.50 14.99 -23.48
CA ILE A 217 -16.20 14.00 -22.66
C ILE A 217 -15.71 12.59 -23.00
N LYS A 218 -15.60 12.26 -24.29
CA LYS A 218 -15.06 10.96 -24.74
C LYS A 218 -13.60 10.78 -24.31
N LYS A 219 -12.78 11.82 -24.47
CA LYS A 219 -11.38 11.85 -24.06
C LYS A 219 -11.20 11.54 -22.57
N ARG A 220 -11.93 12.26 -21.72
CA ARG A 220 -11.93 12.04 -20.27
C ARG A 220 -12.42 10.66 -19.89
N ARG A 221 -13.50 10.17 -20.51
CA ARG A 221 -14.03 8.82 -20.28
C ARG A 221 -13.01 7.74 -20.63
N PHE A 222 -12.31 7.90 -21.75
CA PHE A 222 -11.23 6.99 -22.15
C PHE A 222 -10.10 6.99 -21.11
N ALA A 223 -9.61 8.16 -20.70
CA ALA A 223 -8.52 8.29 -19.73
C ALA A 223 -8.88 7.63 -18.38
N VAL A 224 -10.08 7.89 -17.86
CA VAL A 224 -10.60 7.27 -16.63
C VAL A 224 -10.73 5.75 -16.78
N GLN A 225 -11.26 5.27 -17.91
CA GLN A 225 -11.43 3.83 -18.16
C GLN A 225 -10.07 3.12 -18.20
N LEU A 226 -9.10 3.69 -18.92
CA LEU A 226 -7.74 3.16 -19.01
C LEU A 226 -7.06 3.16 -17.64
N MET A 227 -7.16 4.26 -16.88
CA MET A 227 -6.57 4.34 -15.55
C MET A 227 -7.17 3.32 -14.58
N THR A 228 -8.49 3.12 -14.62
CA THR A 228 -9.17 2.14 -13.77
C THR A 228 -8.70 0.72 -14.09
N ARG A 229 -8.56 0.37 -15.38
CA ARG A 229 -8.02 -0.93 -15.80
C ARG A 229 -6.59 -1.13 -15.34
N LEU A 230 -5.74 -0.11 -15.50
CA LEU A 230 -4.35 -0.15 -15.04
C LEU A 230 -4.27 -0.34 -13.52
N MET A 231 -5.05 0.39 -12.74
CA MET A 231 -5.11 0.25 -11.28
C MET A 231 -5.54 -1.16 -10.84
N ILE A 232 -6.61 -1.71 -11.42
CA ILE A 232 -7.06 -3.07 -11.10
C ILE A 232 -6.00 -4.10 -11.50
N THR A 233 -5.40 -3.94 -12.67
CA THR A 233 -4.32 -4.83 -13.15
C THR A 233 -3.10 -4.76 -12.23
N TYR A 234 -2.74 -3.56 -11.77
CA TYR A 234 -1.66 -3.35 -10.81
C TYR A 234 -1.99 -3.98 -9.44
N MET A 235 -3.23 -3.88 -8.98
CA MET A 235 -3.67 -4.51 -7.73
C MET A 235 -3.59 -6.04 -7.80
N ILE A 236 -4.07 -6.65 -8.89
CA ILE A 236 -4.05 -8.11 -9.05
C ILE A 236 -2.65 -8.67 -9.27
N GLN A 237 -1.72 -7.94 -9.92
CA GLN A 237 -0.32 -8.37 -9.94
C GLN A 237 0.26 -8.40 -8.53
N LYS A 238 -0.02 -7.40 -7.67
CA LYS A 238 0.51 -7.40 -6.30
C LYS A 238 -0.05 -8.56 -5.47
N LYS A 239 -1.24 -9.05 -5.79
CA LYS A 239 -1.78 -10.31 -5.25
C LYS A 239 -1.08 -11.58 -5.78
N GLY A 240 -0.19 -11.46 -6.76
CA GLY A 240 0.47 -12.58 -7.44
C GLY A 240 -0.46 -13.32 -8.41
N TRP A 241 -1.52 -12.66 -8.91
CA TRP A 241 -2.49 -13.31 -9.79
C TRP A 241 -2.07 -13.28 -11.26
N LEU A 242 -1.13 -12.43 -11.66
CA LEU A 242 -0.59 -12.41 -13.02
C LEU A 242 0.65 -13.28 -13.07
N GLU A 243 0.58 -14.45 -13.70
CA GLU A 243 1.70 -15.41 -13.83
C GLU A 243 2.46 -15.74 -12.53
N LYS A 244 1.82 -15.62 -11.37
CA LYS A 244 2.45 -15.77 -10.04
C LYS A 244 3.61 -14.78 -9.80
N ASP A 245 3.62 -13.67 -10.53
CA ASP A 245 4.63 -12.63 -10.47
C ASP A 245 4.02 -11.30 -9.97
N ARG A 246 4.62 -10.75 -8.90
CA ARG A 246 4.24 -9.47 -8.29
C ARG A 246 4.76 -8.24 -9.04
N HIS A 247 5.64 -8.48 -10.01
CA HIS A 247 6.27 -7.51 -10.90
C HIS A 247 5.94 -7.79 -12.37
N TYR A 248 4.87 -8.56 -12.64
CA TYR A 248 4.50 -8.98 -13.99
C TYR A 248 4.42 -7.82 -14.98
N LEU A 249 3.81 -6.69 -14.60
CA LEU A 249 3.71 -5.54 -15.50
C LEU A 249 5.06 -4.91 -15.82
N ASP A 250 6.01 -4.99 -14.90
CA ASP A 250 7.37 -4.49 -15.13
C ASP A 250 8.00 -5.31 -16.27
N GLU A 251 8.01 -6.64 -16.16
CA GLU A 251 8.56 -7.51 -17.20
C GLU A 251 7.76 -7.49 -18.51
N TYR A 252 6.43 -7.48 -18.41
CA TYR A 252 5.52 -7.57 -19.57
C TYR A 252 5.49 -6.29 -20.41
N LEU A 253 5.63 -5.12 -19.77
CA LEU A 253 5.59 -3.82 -20.45
C LEU A 253 6.99 -3.27 -20.76
N TYR A 254 8.03 -3.65 -20.02
CA TYR A 254 9.37 -3.03 -20.10
C TYR A 254 10.39 -3.77 -20.99
N LYS A 255 10.11 -5.00 -21.45
CA LYS A 255 11.12 -5.84 -22.16
C LYS A 255 11.71 -5.25 -23.45
N LYS A 256 11.17 -4.15 -23.98
CA LYS A 256 11.81 -3.17 -24.89
C LYS A 256 10.83 -2.01 -25.12
N PRO A 257 11.27 -0.73 -25.09
CA PRO A 257 10.49 0.38 -25.62
C PRO A 257 10.48 0.28 -27.15
N ASP A 258 9.60 -0.58 -27.66
CA ASP A 258 9.39 -0.86 -29.08
C ASP A 258 8.20 -0.06 -29.64
N GLY A 259 7.61 0.84 -28.84
CA GLY A 259 6.42 1.58 -29.18
C GLY A 259 5.14 0.73 -29.16
N GLN A 260 5.20 -0.48 -28.57
CA GLN A 260 4.07 -1.41 -28.48
C GLN A 260 3.47 -1.47 -27.07
N TYR A 261 3.81 -0.55 -26.16
CA TYR A 261 3.29 -0.55 -24.79
C TYR A 261 1.76 -0.66 -24.76
N TYR A 262 1.07 0.18 -25.54
CA TYR A 262 -0.38 0.18 -25.54
C TYR A 262 -0.96 -1.08 -26.19
N ASP A 263 -0.33 -1.61 -27.24
CA ASP A 263 -0.75 -2.86 -27.87
C ASP A 263 -0.65 -4.04 -26.90
N LYS A 264 0.45 -4.12 -26.13
CA LYS A 264 0.64 -5.12 -25.06
C LYS A 264 -0.41 -4.99 -23.96
N LEU A 265 -0.77 -3.76 -23.56
CA LEU A 265 -1.86 -3.53 -22.61
C LEU A 265 -3.22 -3.95 -23.16
N ARG A 266 -3.54 -3.62 -24.42
CA ARG A 266 -4.78 -4.04 -25.07
C ARG A 266 -4.85 -5.56 -25.13
N GLU A 267 -3.75 -6.23 -25.44
CA GLU A 267 -3.66 -7.67 -25.40
C GLU A 267 -3.93 -8.23 -24.00
N LEU A 268 -3.26 -7.70 -22.98
CA LEU A 268 -3.47 -8.11 -21.60
C LEU A 268 -4.92 -7.93 -21.15
N PHE A 269 -5.53 -6.78 -21.47
CA PHE A 269 -6.91 -6.49 -21.08
C PHE A 269 -7.90 -7.37 -21.86
N PHE A 270 -7.83 -7.39 -23.18
CA PHE A 270 -8.90 -7.92 -24.02
C PHE A 270 -8.74 -9.39 -24.38
N GLN A 271 -7.50 -9.88 -24.43
CA GLN A 271 -7.20 -11.25 -24.86
C GLN A 271 -6.83 -12.16 -23.69
N ILE A 272 -6.32 -11.60 -22.57
CA ILE A 272 -5.94 -12.39 -21.40
C ILE A 272 -6.99 -12.23 -20.29
N LEU A 273 -7.15 -11.04 -19.70
CA LEU A 273 -8.03 -10.81 -18.55
C LEU A 273 -9.52 -10.90 -18.90
N ASN A 274 -9.88 -10.71 -20.16
CA ASN A 274 -11.25 -10.79 -20.68
C ASN A 274 -11.56 -12.11 -21.43
N LYS A 275 -10.67 -13.10 -21.40
CA LYS A 275 -10.95 -14.42 -21.97
C LYS A 275 -10.64 -15.54 -20.99
N PRO A 276 -11.51 -16.58 -20.91
CA PRO A 276 -11.18 -17.82 -20.23
C PRO A 276 -9.88 -18.43 -20.78
N PRO A 277 -9.02 -19.05 -19.95
CA PRO A 277 -7.75 -19.64 -20.37
C PRO A 277 -7.87 -20.56 -21.61
N GLU A 278 -8.97 -21.32 -21.71
CA GLU A 278 -9.22 -22.28 -22.79
C GLU A 278 -9.49 -21.60 -24.14
N LYS A 279 -9.85 -20.32 -24.13
CA LYS A 279 -10.17 -19.51 -25.32
C LYS A 279 -9.07 -18.50 -25.68
N ARG A 280 -7.92 -18.56 -24.99
CA ARG A 280 -6.77 -17.71 -25.29
C ARG A 280 -6.00 -18.29 -26.48
N ASP A 281 -5.29 -17.41 -27.19
CA ASP A 281 -4.40 -17.83 -28.26
C ASP A 281 -3.25 -18.68 -27.67
N ARG A 282 -2.93 -19.81 -28.30
CA ARG A 282 -1.89 -20.74 -27.84
C ARG A 282 -0.49 -20.10 -27.82
N ASN A 283 -0.27 -19.03 -28.58
CA ASN A 283 1.01 -18.31 -28.58
C ASN A 283 1.10 -17.23 -27.49
N ARG A 284 0.04 -17.04 -26.68
CA ARG A 284 -0.10 -15.98 -25.67
C ARG A 284 -0.34 -16.60 -24.29
N GLU A 285 0.55 -17.52 -23.91
CA GLU A 285 0.42 -18.33 -22.71
C GLU A 285 0.64 -17.51 -21.44
N CYS A 286 -0.45 -16.95 -20.92
CA CYS A 286 -0.57 -16.56 -19.52
C CYS A 286 -1.50 -17.55 -18.79
N PRO A 287 -1.10 -18.84 -18.61
CA PRO A 287 -1.99 -19.89 -18.10
C PRO A 287 -2.36 -19.69 -16.64
N ASN A 288 -1.51 -19.03 -15.84
CA ASN A 288 -1.79 -18.80 -14.42
C ASN A 288 -2.59 -17.51 -14.17
N THR A 289 -2.82 -16.71 -15.21
CA THR A 289 -3.53 -15.44 -15.14
C THR A 289 -5.05 -15.66 -15.17
N PRO A 290 -5.84 -15.14 -14.21
CA PRO A 290 -7.27 -15.41 -14.13
C PRO A 290 -8.08 -14.70 -15.22
N TYR A 291 -9.26 -15.24 -15.50
CA TYR A 291 -10.30 -14.56 -16.26
C TYR A 291 -11.18 -13.72 -15.33
N LEU A 292 -11.36 -12.43 -15.64
CA LEU A 292 -12.08 -11.46 -14.80
C LEU A 292 -13.44 -11.05 -15.40
N ASN A 293 -14.08 -11.94 -16.17
CA ASN A 293 -15.48 -11.87 -16.59
C ASN A 293 -15.93 -10.63 -17.39
N GLY A 294 -15.00 -9.83 -17.93
CA GLY A 294 -15.30 -8.85 -18.97
C GLY A 294 -16.22 -7.69 -18.58
N GLY A 295 -16.37 -7.39 -17.29
CA GLY A 295 -17.00 -6.12 -16.89
C GLY A 295 -16.10 -4.94 -17.27
N LEU A 296 -15.02 -4.77 -16.50
CA LEU A 296 -14.05 -3.70 -16.71
C LEU A 296 -13.18 -3.94 -17.96
N PHE A 297 -12.85 -5.19 -18.26
CA PHE A 297 -11.88 -5.56 -19.30
C PHE A 297 -12.49 -5.87 -20.66
N LYS A 298 -13.80 -5.66 -20.87
CA LYS A 298 -14.38 -5.78 -22.21
C LYS A 298 -14.01 -4.57 -23.06
N GLU A 299 -13.59 -4.82 -24.30
CA GLU A 299 -13.31 -3.77 -25.27
C GLU A 299 -14.58 -2.97 -25.59
N THR A 300 -14.53 -1.66 -25.43
CA THR A 300 -15.65 -0.74 -25.67
C THR A 300 -15.47 0.04 -26.97
N LYS A 301 -16.51 0.79 -27.39
CA LYS A 301 -16.40 1.69 -28.55
C LYS A 301 -15.30 2.74 -28.36
N LEU A 302 -15.14 3.25 -27.13
CA LEU A 302 -14.08 4.22 -26.80
C LEU A 302 -12.69 3.62 -27.00
N ASP A 303 -12.50 2.32 -26.76
CA ASP A 303 -11.22 1.64 -26.99
C ASP A 303 -10.88 1.52 -28.48
N ARG A 304 -11.89 1.48 -29.35
CA ARG A 304 -11.71 1.39 -30.81
C ARG A 304 -11.54 2.76 -31.45
N GLU A 305 -12.20 3.77 -30.90
CA GLU A 305 -12.10 5.17 -31.32
C GLU A 305 -10.86 5.87 -30.76
N GLY A 306 -10.25 5.32 -29.70
CA GLY A 306 -9.10 5.91 -29.03
C GLY A 306 -7.76 5.76 -29.75
N PRO A 307 -6.68 6.28 -29.15
CA PRO A 307 -5.36 6.28 -29.77
C PRO A 307 -4.87 4.88 -30.10
N ARG A 308 -4.26 4.73 -31.29
CA ARG A 308 -3.61 3.47 -31.68
C ARG A 308 -2.28 3.24 -30.97
N LYS A 309 -1.64 4.31 -30.51
CA LYS A 309 -0.38 4.27 -29.76
C LYS A 309 -0.44 5.23 -28.59
N ILE A 310 0.15 4.82 -27.47
CA ILE A 310 0.41 5.68 -26.32
C ILE A 310 1.90 5.53 -26.05
N ASP A 311 2.60 6.66 -25.94
CA ASP A 311 4.05 6.72 -25.80
C ASP A 311 4.54 5.91 -24.59
N ASP A 312 5.50 5.03 -24.79
CA ASP A 312 6.06 4.12 -23.77
C ASP A 312 6.65 4.90 -22.57
N GLU A 313 7.34 6.02 -22.82
CA GLU A 313 8.00 6.83 -21.78
C GLU A 313 6.96 7.48 -20.86
N VAL A 314 5.90 8.02 -21.45
CA VAL A 314 4.82 8.66 -20.70
C VAL A 314 3.94 7.61 -20.02
N SER A 315 3.70 6.47 -20.66
CA SER A 315 2.77 5.48 -20.14
C SER A 315 3.35 4.64 -19.02
N TYR A 316 4.50 3.99 -19.23
CA TYR A 316 5.13 3.20 -18.17
C TYR A 316 5.77 4.13 -17.14
N GLY A 317 6.54 5.12 -17.59
CA GLY A 317 7.30 6.02 -16.73
C GLY A 317 6.42 6.90 -15.83
N LYS A 318 5.33 7.49 -16.33
CA LYS A 318 4.46 8.33 -15.47
C LYS A 318 3.35 7.55 -14.77
N LEU A 319 2.75 6.55 -15.42
CA LEU A 319 1.57 5.88 -14.85
C LEU A 319 1.95 4.68 -13.98
N VAL A 320 2.85 3.82 -14.46
CA VAL A 320 3.26 2.62 -13.70
C VAL A 320 4.30 2.98 -12.65
N ASP A 321 5.44 3.53 -13.08
CA ASP A 321 6.56 3.91 -12.21
C ASP A 321 6.30 5.25 -11.48
N GLY A 322 5.67 6.20 -12.16
CA GLY A 322 5.41 7.53 -11.61
C GLY A 322 4.18 7.65 -10.72
N PHE A 323 3.30 6.64 -10.69
CA PHE A 323 2.07 6.68 -9.91
C PHE A 323 1.77 5.35 -9.21
N LEU A 324 1.50 4.27 -9.95
CA LEU A 324 1.03 3.01 -9.36
C LEU A 324 2.06 2.39 -8.40
N SER A 325 3.35 2.42 -8.71
CA SER A 325 4.42 1.87 -7.84
C SER A 325 4.56 2.59 -6.49
N LYS A 326 4.17 3.85 -6.41
CA LYS A 326 4.30 4.69 -5.20
C LYS A 326 3.35 4.27 -4.08
N TYR A 327 2.32 3.49 -4.38
CA TYR A 327 1.32 3.08 -3.40
C TYR A 327 1.33 1.59 -3.15
N ARG A 328 0.92 1.21 -1.93
CA ARG A 328 0.70 -0.18 -1.57
C ARG A 328 -0.72 -0.58 -1.95
N TYR A 329 -0.89 -1.82 -2.36
CA TYR A 329 -2.21 -2.38 -2.67
C TYR A 329 -2.53 -3.48 -1.68
N LEU A 330 -3.79 -3.56 -1.26
CA LEU A 330 -4.22 -4.58 -0.32
C LEU A 330 -4.17 -5.97 -0.98
N THR A 331 -3.20 -6.79 -0.56
CA THR A 331 -3.01 -8.15 -1.12
C THR A 331 -3.80 -9.22 -0.35
N GLY A 332 -4.04 -9.04 0.96
CA GLY A 332 -4.77 -9.97 1.83
C GLY A 332 -6.10 -9.45 2.39
N GLU A 333 -6.69 -10.19 3.32
CA GLU A 333 -7.92 -9.78 4.00
C GLU A 333 -7.67 -8.65 5.02
N HIS A 334 -8.59 -7.68 5.04
CA HIS A 334 -8.49 -6.50 5.89
C HIS A 334 -9.03 -6.81 7.30
N ASN A 335 -8.21 -6.64 8.34
CA ASN A 335 -8.69 -6.60 9.72
C ASN A 335 -9.26 -5.20 10.01
N PRO A 336 -10.56 -5.02 10.34
CA PRO A 336 -11.20 -3.71 10.49
C PRO A 336 -10.51 -2.77 11.49
N ASP A 337 -9.85 -3.34 12.51
CA ASP A 337 -9.16 -2.60 13.56
C ASP A 337 -7.73 -2.18 13.15
N PHE A 338 -7.27 -2.59 11.95
CA PHE A 338 -5.95 -2.32 11.40
C PHE A 338 -6.07 -1.77 9.99
N THR A 339 -5.87 -0.46 9.87
CA THR A 339 -5.73 0.16 8.55
C THR A 339 -4.29 0.01 8.10
N SER A 340 -4.03 -0.95 7.21
CA SER A 340 -2.80 -0.95 6.43
C SER A 340 -2.77 0.31 5.56
N VAL A 341 -1.58 0.88 5.38
CA VAL A 341 -1.33 2.05 4.50
C VAL A 341 -1.36 1.55 3.04
N THR A 342 -2.54 1.06 2.62
CA THR A 342 -2.76 0.37 1.35
C THR A 342 -4.02 0.91 0.67
N ILE A 343 -3.98 1.02 -0.64
CA ILE A 343 -5.16 1.16 -1.50
C ILE A 343 -5.98 -0.12 -1.37
N ASP A 344 -7.25 0.04 -1.02
CA ASP A 344 -8.20 -1.04 -0.82
C ASP A 344 -9.42 -0.85 -1.74
N PRO A 345 -10.38 -1.81 -1.74
CA PRO A 345 -11.57 -1.69 -2.57
C PRO A 345 -12.43 -0.45 -2.28
N GLU A 346 -12.33 0.15 -1.08
CA GLU A 346 -13.06 1.37 -0.74
C GLU A 346 -12.47 2.58 -1.46
N VAL A 347 -11.13 2.70 -1.52
CA VAL A 347 -10.47 3.72 -2.35
C VAL A 347 -10.87 3.56 -3.81
N ILE A 348 -10.89 2.33 -4.34
CA ILE A 348 -11.32 2.05 -5.72
C ILE A 348 -12.80 2.41 -5.94
N GLY A 349 -13.67 2.12 -4.97
CA GLY A 349 -15.09 2.51 -5.01
C GLY A 349 -15.27 4.01 -5.05
N LEU A 350 -14.52 4.75 -4.23
CA LEU A 350 -14.52 6.21 -4.21
C LEU A 350 -13.97 6.82 -5.51
N VAL A 351 -12.96 6.19 -6.13
CA VAL A 351 -12.50 6.55 -7.48
C VAL A 351 -13.64 6.35 -8.48
N TYR A 352 -14.27 5.18 -8.49
CA TYR A 352 -15.35 4.87 -9.42
C TYR A 352 -16.53 5.81 -9.25
N GLU A 353 -16.88 6.16 -8.02
CA GLU A 353 -17.79 7.26 -7.74
C GLU A 353 -17.22 8.52 -8.38
N ASN A 354 -16.17 9.13 -7.83
CA ASN A 354 -15.68 10.47 -8.17
C ASN A 354 -15.47 10.75 -9.66
N TYR A 355 -15.20 9.74 -10.47
CA TYR A 355 -14.92 9.90 -11.89
C TYR A 355 -16.08 9.56 -12.84
N ILE A 356 -17.19 9.00 -12.35
CA ILE A 356 -18.44 8.92 -13.13
C ILE A 356 -19.20 10.24 -13.00
N ASN A 357 -19.80 10.70 -14.10
CA ASN A 357 -20.61 11.91 -14.10
C ASN A 357 -21.78 11.78 -13.08
N VAL A 358 -22.04 12.82 -12.29
CA VAL A 358 -23.08 12.87 -11.24
C VAL A 358 -24.45 12.43 -11.78
N THR A 359 -24.76 12.78 -13.03
CA THR A 359 -26.01 12.41 -13.70
C THR A 359 -26.10 10.90 -13.98
N GLU A 360 -25.00 10.28 -14.41
CA GLU A 360 -24.93 8.83 -14.64
C GLU A 360 -24.90 8.04 -13.33
N ARG A 361 -24.32 8.60 -12.24
CA ARG A 361 -24.37 7.98 -10.91
C ARG A 361 -25.78 7.88 -10.37
N LYS A 362 -26.55 8.99 -10.45
CA LYS A 362 -27.94 9.02 -9.99
C LYS A 362 -28.83 8.05 -10.77
N GLN A 363 -28.63 7.95 -12.08
CA GLN A 363 -29.40 7.03 -12.93
C GLN A 363 -29.05 5.55 -12.68
N LYS A 364 -27.79 5.23 -12.39
CA LYS A 364 -27.33 3.84 -12.19
C LYS A 364 -27.34 3.37 -10.74
N GLY A 365 -27.63 4.25 -9.78
CA GLY A 365 -27.53 3.93 -8.34
C GLY A 365 -26.12 3.54 -7.90
N ALA A 366 -25.09 4.03 -8.58
CA ALA A 366 -23.71 3.63 -8.38
C ALA A 366 -23.07 4.36 -7.17
N PHE A 367 -23.51 4.00 -5.96
CA PHE A 367 -22.96 4.49 -4.70
C PHE A 367 -22.29 3.36 -3.92
N TYR A 368 -21.03 3.55 -3.58
CA TYR A 368 -20.27 2.71 -2.68
C TYR A 368 -20.84 2.82 -1.27
N THR A 369 -21.25 1.67 -0.73
CA THR A 369 -21.76 1.59 0.63
C THR A 369 -20.60 1.57 1.62
N LYS A 370 -20.60 2.50 2.59
CA LYS A 370 -19.54 2.58 3.61
C LYS A 370 -19.37 1.26 4.35
N LYS A 371 -18.12 0.89 4.65
CA LYS A 371 -17.76 -0.42 5.22
C LYS A 371 -18.49 -0.76 6.52
N TYR A 372 -18.65 0.20 7.44
CA TYR A 372 -19.34 -0.05 8.71
C TYR A 372 -20.82 -0.38 8.51
N VAL A 373 -21.46 0.15 7.46
CA VAL A 373 -22.84 -0.17 7.10
C VAL A 373 -22.92 -1.60 6.61
N VAL A 374 -22.04 -2.00 5.70
CA VAL A 374 -21.95 -3.38 5.19
C VAL A 374 -21.73 -4.36 6.35
N GLN A 375 -20.76 -4.09 7.22
CA GLN A 375 -20.47 -4.95 8.38
C GLN A 375 -21.66 -5.07 9.34
N PHE A 376 -22.34 -3.96 9.62
CA PHE A 376 -23.53 -3.96 10.47
C PHE A 376 -24.63 -4.83 9.86
N MET A 377 -24.94 -4.64 8.57
CA MET A 377 -25.97 -5.39 7.86
C MET A 377 -25.64 -6.88 7.80
N CYS A 378 -24.40 -7.25 7.46
CA CYS A 378 -23.97 -8.65 7.44
C CYS A 378 -24.04 -9.30 8.82
N ARG A 379 -23.58 -8.61 9.88
CA ARG A 379 -23.67 -9.13 11.25
C ARG A 379 -25.10 -9.36 11.69
N LEU A 380 -26.00 -8.42 11.39
CA LEU A 380 -27.41 -8.54 11.74
C LEU A 380 -28.08 -9.69 10.99
N ALA A 381 -27.81 -9.81 9.68
CA ALA A 381 -28.35 -10.89 8.85
C ALA A 381 -27.85 -12.26 9.31
N LEU A 382 -26.54 -12.41 9.55
CA LEU A 382 -25.95 -13.66 10.04
C LEU A 382 -26.45 -14.01 11.44
N LYS A 383 -26.53 -13.03 12.35
CA LYS A 383 -27.08 -13.23 13.69
C LYS A 383 -28.52 -13.75 13.62
N SER A 384 -29.38 -13.08 12.84
CA SER A 384 -30.78 -13.47 12.71
C SER A 384 -30.94 -14.87 12.11
N TYR A 385 -30.15 -15.21 11.09
CA TYR A 385 -30.12 -16.54 10.50
C TYR A 385 -29.68 -17.59 11.53
N LEU A 386 -28.56 -17.36 12.23
CA LEU A 386 -28.05 -18.30 13.22
C LEU A 386 -29.01 -18.46 14.41
N GLU A 387 -29.67 -17.40 14.86
CA GLU A 387 -30.71 -17.48 15.90
C GLU A 387 -31.88 -18.36 15.47
N GLN A 388 -32.31 -18.30 14.20
CA GLN A 388 -33.38 -19.16 13.69
C GLN A 388 -32.97 -20.64 13.59
N PHE A 389 -31.71 -20.93 13.22
CA PHE A 389 -31.23 -22.30 13.00
C PHE A 389 -30.64 -22.97 14.25
N LEU A 390 -30.15 -22.20 15.23
CA LEU A 390 -29.54 -22.70 16.46
C LEU A 390 -30.46 -22.56 17.68
N SER A 391 -31.60 -21.86 17.56
CA SER A 391 -32.66 -22.01 18.56
C SER A 391 -33.10 -23.48 18.54
N PRO A 392 -33.12 -24.18 19.69
CA PRO A 392 -33.66 -25.53 19.73
C PRO A 392 -35.04 -25.47 19.09
N GLN A 393 -35.29 -26.29 18.06
CA GLN A 393 -36.66 -26.55 17.64
C GLN A 393 -37.42 -26.86 18.93
N LYS A 394 -38.34 -25.97 19.31
CA LYS A 394 -39.27 -26.26 20.39
C LYS A 394 -39.91 -27.58 19.99
N ALA A 395 -39.54 -28.64 20.69
CA ALA A 395 -40.13 -29.96 20.54
C ALA A 395 -41.64 -29.75 20.64
N LEU A 396 -42.32 -30.02 19.52
CA LEU A 396 -43.77 -30.05 19.41
C LEU A 396 -44.29 -31.31 20.10
#